data_AF-A0A521LKZ9-F1
#
_entry.id   AF-A0A521LKZ9-F1
#
_cell.length_a   1.000
_cell.length_b   1.000
_cell.length_c   1.000
_cell.angle_alpha   90.00
_cell.angle_beta   90.00
_cell.angle_gamma   90.00
#
_symmetry.space_group_name_H-M   'P 1'
#
loop_
_entity.id
_entity.type
_entity.pdbx_description
1 polymer ?
#
loop_
_entity_poly.entity_id
_entity_poly.type
_entity_poly.pdbx_seq_one_letter_code
_entity_poly.pdbx_strand_id
1 'polypeptide(L)' 'AMTHTYSDCFFCGGRVEERLVQREIWWENRLFIVEKVPAGVCKQCGETVVLPEVARKIDGLLKSPGSPDKVITVPVYSLA' A
#
# COMPACT_ATOMS: atom_id res chain seq x y z
N ALA A 1 -7.38 -16.29 0.46
CA ALA A 1 -8.73 -15.72 0.50
C ALA A 1 -8.65 -14.39 1.26
N MET A 2 -9.37 -13.38 0.80
CA MET A 2 -9.45 -12.05 1.42
C MET A 2 -10.45 -12.14 2.59
N THR A 3 -9.97 -12.20 3.83
CA THR A 3 -10.74 -12.70 4.99
C THR A 3 -11.02 -11.65 6.07
N HIS A 4 -10.53 -10.41 5.92
CA HIS A 4 -10.76 -9.40 6.95
C HIS A 4 -12.02 -8.58 6.68
N THR A 5 -12.83 -8.45 7.72
CA THR A 5 -13.96 -7.52 7.77
C THR A 5 -13.44 -6.15 8.19
N TYR A 6 -13.61 -5.15 7.34
CA TYR A 6 -13.29 -3.75 7.64
C TYR A 6 -14.54 -3.05 8.16
N SER A 7 -14.36 -2.10 9.08
CA SER A 7 -15.44 -1.17 9.44
C SER A 7 -15.77 -0.26 8.26
N ASP A 8 -16.90 0.44 8.33
CA ASP A 8 -17.18 1.54 7.42
C ASP A 8 -16.09 2.62 7.49
N CYS A 9 -15.96 3.36 6.40
CA CYS A 9 -14.90 4.34 6.22
C CYS A 9 -15.00 5.43 7.29
N PHE A 10 -13.91 5.61 8.05
CA PHE A 10 -13.82 6.63 9.09
C PHE A 10 -14.09 8.05 8.57
N PHE A 11 -13.75 8.34 7.31
CA PHE A 11 -13.85 9.69 6.74
C PHE A 11 -15.23 10.01 6.15
N CYS A 12 -15.93 9.03 5.57
CA CYS A 12 -17.19 9.29 4.83
C CYS A 12 -18.35 8.37 5.19
N GLY A 13 -18.15 7.36 6.05
CA GLY A 13 -19.15 6.36 6.42
C GLY A 13 -19.47 5.33 5.34
N GLY A 14 -18.81 5.37 4.17
CA GLY A 14 -19.05 4.44 3.08
C GLY A 14 -18.45 3.05 3.33
N ARG A 15 -19.06 2.01 2.75
CA ARG A 15 -18.61 0.62 2.85
C ARG A 15 -17.16 0.44 2.38
N VAL A 16 -16.37 -0.22 3.20
CA VAL A 16 -14.98 -0.61 2.88
C VAL A 16 -14.94 -2.07 2.45
N GLU A 17 -14.22 -2.37 1.39
CA GLU A 17 -14.05 -3.74 0.90
C GLU A 17 -12.57 -4.07 0.73
N GLU A 18 -12.18 -5.29 1.10
CA GLU A 18 -10.80 -5.73 0.91
C GLU A 18 -10.46 -5.84 -0.58
N ARG A 19 -9.28 -5.33 -0.95
CA ARG A 19 -8.71 -5.35 -2.29
C ARG A 19 -7.20 -5.56 -2.23
N LEU A 20 -6.63 -6.00 -3.34
CA LEU A 20 -5.19 -5.99 -3.58
C LEU A 20 -4.84 -4.68 -4.28
N VAL A 21 -3.98 -3.88 -3.67
CA VAL A 21 -3.55 -2.58 -4.19
C VAL A 21 -2.03 -2.54 -4.41
N GLN A 22 -1.58 -1.59 -5.20
CA GLN A 22 -0.17 -1.21 -5.28
C GLN A 22 0.09 -0.06 -4.30
N ARG A 23 1.28 -0.05 -3.69
CA ARG A 23 1.73 1.04 -2.82
C ARG A 23 3.11 1.53 -3.24
N GLU A 24 3.20 2.80 -3.58
CA GLU A 24 4.44 3.54 -3.76
C GLU A 24 4.88 4.10 -2.40
N ILE A 25 6.01 3.64 -1.88
CA ILE A 25 6.49 4.00 -0.54
C ILE A 25 7.87 4.62 -0.65
N TRP A 26 8.01 5.84 -0.16
CA TRP A 26 9.29 6.50 0.02
C TRP A 26 9.84 6.18 1.40
N TRP A 27 11.02 5.56 1.45
CA TRP A 27 11.73 5.23 2.68
C TRP A 27 13.23 5.44 2.49
N GLU A 28 13.87 6.17 3.40
CA GLU A 28 15.32 6.47 3.34
C GLU A 28 15.80 6.93 1.96
N ASN A 29 15.06 7.88 1.36
CA ASN A 29 15.33 8.46 0.04
C ASN A 29 15.29 7.46 -1.13
N ARG A 30 14.65 6.30 -0.95
CA ARG A 30 14.43 5.27 -1.96
C ARG A 30 12.93 5.07 -2.17
N LEU A 31 12.53 4.86 -3.42
CA LEU A 31 11.17 4.50 -3.80
C LEU A 31 11.04 2.97 -3.87
N PHE A 32 10.10 2.43 -3.09
CA PHE A 32 9.70 1.02 -3.14
C PHE A 32 8.29 0.92 -3.72
N ILE A 33 8.08 -0.03 -4.62
CA ILE A 33 6.76 -0.36 -5.15
C ILE A 33 6.38 -1.73 -4.62
N VAL A 34 5.39 -1.76 -3.73
CA VAL A 34 4.87 -3.01 -3.15
C VAL A 34 3.56 -3.34 -3.85
N GLU A 35 3.57 -4.41 -4.63
CA GLU A 35 2.39 -4.89 -5.35
C GLU A 35 1.57 -5.87 -4.49
N LYS A 36 0.29 -6.01 -4.83
CA LYS A 36 -0.64 -6.98 -4.19
C LYS A 36 -0.72 -6.83 -2.67
N VAL A 37 -0.70 -5.59 -2.17
CA VAL A 37 -0.90 -5.28 -0.76
C VAL A 37 -2.38 -5.46 -0.41
N PRO A 38 -2.74 -6.35 0.53
CA PRO A 38 -4.12 -6.42 1.04
C PRO A 38 -4.48 -5.13 1.78
N ALA A 39 -5.55 -4.47 1.37
CA ALA A 39 -6.04 -3.26 2.01
C ALA A 39 -7.57 -3.13 1.88
N GLY A 40 -8.21 -2.52 2.85
CA GLY A 40 -9.60 -2.11 2.75
C GLY A 40 -9.69 -0.83 1.93
N VAL A 41 -10.50 -0.82 0.87
CA VAL A 41 -10.72 0.37 0.04
C VAL A 41 -12.18 0.79 0.15
N CYS A 42 -12.41 2.04 0.54
CA CYS A 42 -13.75 2.62 0.56
C CYS A 42 -14.31 2.70 -0.86
N LYS A 43 -15.49 2.12 -1.06
CA LYS A 43 -16.17 2.10 -2.36
C LYS A 43 -16.68 3.45 -2.84
N GLN A 44 -16.72 4.45 -1.94
CA GLN A 44 -17.26 5.78 -2.21
C GLN A 44 -16.17 6.83 -2.41
N CYS A 45 -15.24 6.98 -1.47
CA CYS A 45 -14.20 8.03 -1.53
C CYS A 45 -12.81 7.52 -1.93
N GLY A 46 -12.60 6.21 -2.01
CA GLY A 46 -11.30 5.61 -2.36
C GLY A 46 -10.28 5.56 -1.23
N GLU A 47 -10.64 5.99 -0.02
CA GLU A 47 -9.75 5.89 1.15
C GLU A 47 -9.27 4.45 1.35
N THR A 48 -7.98 4.30 1.65
CA THR A 48 -7.32 2.99 1.74
C THR A 48 -6.80 2.75 3.15
N VAL A 49 -7.29 1.69 3.78
CA VAL A 49 -6.90 1.27 5.13
C VAL A 49 -6.04 0.02 5.05
N VAL A 50 -4.82 0.10 5.56
CA VAL A 50 -3.89 -1.03 5.68
C VAL A 50 -3.92 -1.54 7.11
N LEU A 51 -4.17 -2.84 7.30
CA LEU A 51 -4.22 -3.43 8.63
C LEU A 51 -2.82 -3.50 9.27
N PRO A 52 -2.71 -3.45 10.61
CA PRO A 52 -1.42 -3.42 11.30
C PRO A 52 -0.48 -4.58 10.94
N GLU A 53 -0.99 -5.78 10.72
CA GLU A 53 -0.19 -6.93 10.30
C GLU A 53 0.35 -6.82 8.88
N VAL A 54 -0.37 -6.16 7.98
CA VAL A 54 0.10 -5.87 6.62
C VAL A 54 1.15 -4.77 6.67
N ALA A 55 0.91 -3.71 7.45
CA ALA A 55 1.88 -2.64 7.66
C ALA A 55 3.20 -3.18 8.24
N ARG A 56 3.15 -4.05 9.26
CA ARG A 56 4.37 -4.69 9.81
C ARG A 56 5.16 -5.50 8.78
N LYS A 57 4.48 -6.18 7.84
CA LYS A 57 5.16 -6.92 6.76
C LYS A 57 5.85 -5.97 5.80
N ILE A 58 5.20 -4.86 5.45
CA ILE A 58 5.80 -3.80 4.64
C ILE A 58 7.03 -3.24 5.35
N ASP A 59 6.93 -2.89 6.64
CA ASP A 59 8.06 -2.35 7.40
C ASP A 59 9.26 -3.31 7.42
N GLY A 60 9.01 -4.61 7.58
CA GLY A 60 10.04 -5.64 7.51
C GLY A 60 10.72 -5.70 6.14
N LEU A 61 9.94 -5.63 5.06
CA LEU A 61 10.44 -5.58 3.69
C LEU A 61 11.30 -4.33 3.44
N LEU A 62 10.89 -3.16 3.94
CA LEU A 62 11.62 -1.90 3.73
C LEU A 62 12.94 -1.85 4.50
N LYS A 63 12.99 -2.41 5.72
CA LYS A 63 14.19 -2.43 6.57
C LYS A 63 15.26 -3.41 6.09
N SER A 64 14.83 -4.57 5.59
CA SER A 64 15.71 -5.62 5.10
C SER A 64 15.24 -6.14 3.74
N PRO A 65 15.37 -5.32 2.68
CA PRO A 65 14.88 -5.69 1.36
C PRO A 65 15.71 -6.85 0.80
N GLY A 66 15.02 -7.94 0.46
CA GLY A 66 15.60 -9.05 -0.30
C GLY A 66 15.65 -8.75 -1.80
N SER A 67 15.76 -9.81 -2.61
CA SER A 67 15.66 -9.68 -4.07
C SER A 67 14.23 -9.29 -4.48
N PRO A 68 14.04 -8.23 -5.27
CA PRO A 68 12.71 -7.84 -5.75
C PRO A 68 12.23 -8.78 -6.86
N ASP A 69 10.90 -8.93 -6.99
CA ASP A 69 10.28 -9.68 -8.09
C ASP A 69 10.56 -9.03 -9.46
N LYS A 70 10.62 -7.69 -9.49
CA LYS A 70 10.99 -6.89 -10.66
C LYS A 70 11.52 -5.52 -10.23
N VAL A 71 12.29 -4.88 -11.11
CA VAL A 71 12.77 -3.51 -10.95
C VAL A 71 12.25 -2.68 -12.12
N ILE A 72 11.79 -1.46 -11.83
CA ILE A 72 11.44 -0.48 -12.86
C ILE A 72 12.43 0.69 -12.83
N THR A 73 12.64 1.33 -13.97
CA THR A 73 13.42 2.56 -14.08
C THR A 73 12.46 3.74 -14.14
N VAL A 74 12.60 4.69 -13.23
CA VAL A 74 11.73 5.88 -13.14
C VAL A 74 12.56 7.11 -13.48
N PRO A 75 12.25 7.82 -14.59
CA PRO A 75 12.94 9.07 -14.91
C PRO A 75 12.53 10.18 -13.94
N VAL A 76 13.49 11.04 -13.58
CA VAL A 76 13.28 12.20 -12.70
C VAL A 76 13.64 13.47 -13.48
N TYR A 77 12.74 14.44 -13.49
CA TYR A 77 12.92 15.72 -14.17
C TYR A 77 13.04 16.84 -13.13
N SER A 78 13.92 17.81 -13.37
CA SER A 78 14.10 19.02 -12.56
C SER A 78 13.68 20.26 -13.35
N LEU A 79 13.04 21.22 -12.70
CA LEU A 79 12.67 22.53 -13.27
C LEU A 79 13.53 23.69 -12.71
N ALA A 80 14.55 23.36 -11.92
CA ALA A 80 15.55 24.31 -11.41
C ALA A 80 16.71 24.48 -12.39
#